data_AF-A0A940P7C7-F1
#
_entry.id   AF-A0A940P7C7-F1
#
_cell.length_a   1.000
_cell.length_b   1.000
_cell.length_c   1.000
_cell.angle_alpha   90.00
_cell.angle_beta   90.00
_cell.angle_gamma   90.00
#
_symmetry.space_group_name_H-M   'P 1'
#
loop_
_entity.id
_entity.type
_entity.pdbx_description
1 polymer ?
#
loop_
_entity_poly.entity_id
_entity_poly.type
_entity_poly.pdbx_seq_one_letter_code
_entity_poly.pdbx_strand_id
1 'polypeptide(L)' 'MEQEKQAVAEPVIPEQVESIDPAPTLEATTGASQSGREIGERNREYGQQLSDPNLSQGERQAIIQEKKEYNRNR' A
#
# COMPACT_ATOMS: atom_id res chain seq x y z
N MET A 1 16.05 37.85 48.16
CA MET A 1 16.61 36.59 47.65
C MET A 1 15.48 35.57 47.66
N GLU A 2 15.57 34.57 46.78
CA GLU A 2 14.52 33.59 46.41
C GLU A 2 13.60 34.13 45.29
N GLN A 3 13.95 33.90 44.02
CA GLN A 3 13.69 32.68 43.21
C GLN A 3 12.20 32.54 42.83
N GLU A 4 11.77 32.14 41.65
CA GLU A 4 12.28 32.03 40.28
C GLU A 4 11.02 31.69 39.43
N LYS A 5 10.96 32.23 38.20
CA LYS A 5 10.43 31.58 36.98
C LYS A 5 9.26 30.58 37.11
N GLN A 6 8.12 30.91 36.52
CA GLN A 6 7.23 29.89 35.93
C GLN A 6 7.13 30.09 34.43
N ALA A 7 7.75 29.14 33.74
CA ALA A 7 7.81 28.98 32.31
C ALA A 7 6.48 28.43 31.78
N VAL A 8 6.09 28.95 30.63
CA VAL A 8 5.17 28.30 29.70
C VAL A 8 5.84 27.02 29.20
N ALA A 9 5.19 25.87 29.37
CA ALA A 9 5.45 24.68 28.57
C ALA A 9 4.21 23.77 28.61
N GLU A 10 3.52 23.71 27.47
CA GLU A 10 2.53 22.69 27.13
C GLU A 10 3.10 21.28 27.33
N PRO A 11 2.26 20.28 27.63
CA PRO A 11 2.72 18.89 27.69
C PRO A 11 3.21 18.45 26.31
N VAL A 12 4.52 18.24 26.25
CA VAL A 12 5.27 17.63 25.15
C VAL A 12 4.64 16.27 24.83
N ILE A 13 4.05 16.15 23.64
CA ILE A 13 3.66 14.87 23.04
C ILE A 13 4.97 14.09 22.83
N PRO A 14 5.19 12.92 23.47
CA PRO A 14 6.39 12.16 23.21
C PRO A 14 6.32 11.59 21.79
N GLU A 15 7.18 12.16 20.96
CA GLU A 15 7.72 11.62 19.73
C GLU A 15 8.14 10.16 19.94
N GLN A 16 7.30 9.22 19.51
CA GLN A 16 7.71 7.84 19.26
C GLN A 16 7.90 7.69 17.76
N VAL A 17 9.11 8.02 17.32
CA VAL A 17 9.72 7.51 16.09
C VAL A 17 9.92 6.00 16.25
N GLU A 18 8.84 5.24 16.13
CA GLU A 18 8.91 3.80 16.00
C GLU A 18 9.34 3.49 14.57
N SER A 19 10.60 3.09 14.46
CA SER A 19 11.25 2.35 13.39
C SER A 19 10.26 1.77 12.39
N ILE A 20 10.21 2.34 11.18
CA ILE A 20 9.51 1.74 10.05
C ILE A 20 10.35 0.51 9.67
N ASP A 21 10.02 -0.63 10.28
CA ASP A 21 10.48 -1.94 9.88
C ASP A 21 10.33 -2.08 8.36
N PRO A 22 11.32 -2.69 7.67
CA PRO A 22 11.28 -2.82 6.22
C PRO A 22 9.99 -3.50 5.82
N ALA A 23 9.33 -2.89 4.82
CA ALA A 23 8.10 -3.34 4.20
C ALA A 23 7.94 -4.87 4.26
N PRO A 24 6.79 -5.42 4.69
CA PRO A 24 6.56 -6.84 4.59
C PRO A 24 6.76 -7.24 3.14
N THR A 25 7.89 -7.90 2.89
CA THR A 25 8.27 -8.46 1.61
C THR A 25 7.23 -9.51 1.30
N LEU A 26 6.20 -9.12 0.53
CA LEU A 26 5.28 -9.95 -0.23
C LEU A 26 5.37 -11.44 0.14
N GLU A 27 4.99 -11.79 1.37
CA GLU A 27 4.85 -13.19 1.75
C GLU A 27 3.55 -13.60 1.08
N ALA A 28 3.68 -13.94 -0.21
CA ALA A 28 2.65 -14.62 -0.95
C ALA A 28 2.27 -15.82 -0.08
N THR A 29 1.04 -15.79 0.42
CA THR A 29 0.48 -16.75 1.35
C THR A 29 0.93 -18.16 0.94
N THR A 30 1.66 -18.82 1.83
CA THR A 30 2.28 -20.14 1.65
C THR A 30 1.24 -21.28 1.58
N GLY A 31 0.04 -20.97 1.08
CA GLY A 31 -1.07 -21.88 0.79
C GLY A 31 -1.79 -21.60 -0.54
N ALA A 32 -1.34 -20.64 -1.36
CA ALA A 32 -1.93 -20.41 -2.68
C ALA A 32 -1.59 -21.58 -3.63
N SER A 33 -2.64 -22.23 -4.15
CA SER A 33 -2.52 -23.21 -5.25
C SER A 33 -1.84 -22.58 -6.47
N GLN A 34 -1.33 -23.39 -7.41
CA GLN A 34 -0.69 -22.88 -8.63
C GLN A 34 -1.59 -21.86 -9.36
N SER A 35 -2.90 -22.14 -9.46
CA SER A 35 -3.88 -21.21 -10.02
C SER A 35 -4.00 -19.91 -9.22
N GLY A 36 -4.02 -19.99 -7.88
CA GLY A 36 -4.05 -18.81 -7.02
C GLY A 36 -2.81 -17.92 -7.16
N ARG A 37 -1.64 -18.51 -7.40
CA ARG A 37 -0.40 -17.77 -7.67
C ARG A 37 -0.48 -17.02 -9.00
N GLU A 38 -0.89 -17.69 -10.07
CA GLU A 38 -1.08 -17.05 -11.39
C GLU A 38 -2.11 -15.91 -11.35
N ILE A 39 -3.23 -16.11 -10.64
CA ILE A 39 -4.24 -15.06 -10.46
C ILE A 39 -3.65 -13.88 -9.70
N GLY A 40 -2.87 -14.14 -8.65
CA GLY A 40 -2.18 -13.12 -7.87
C GLY A 40 -1.18 -12.30 -8.71
N GLU A 41 -0.37 -12.99 -9.51
CA GLU A 41 0.61 -12.37 -10.41
C GLU A 41 -0.07 -11.49 -11.46
N ARG A 42 -1.11 -11.98 -12.14
CA ARG A 42 -1.87 -11.19 -13.11
C ARG A 42 -2.57 -9.99 -12.48
N ASN A 43 -3.13 -10.15 -11.27
CA ASN A 43 -3.73 -9.03 -10.55
C ASN A 43 -2.69 -7.98 -10.12
N ARG A 44 -1.45 -8.41 -9.83
CA ARG A 44 -0.33 -7.51 -9.55
C ARG A 44 0.08 -6.74 -10.81
N GLU A 45 0.18 -7.41 -11.96
CA GLU A 45 0.47 -6.76 -13.27
C GLU A 45 -0.56 -5.67 -13.59
N TYR A 46 -1.86 -5.97 -13.48
CA TYR A 46 -2.90 -4.95 -13.67
C TYR A 46 -2.76 -3.78 -12.70
N GLY A 47 -2.37 -4.04 -11.44
CA GLY A 47 -2.09 -2.99 -10.46
C GLY A 47 -0.92 -2.09 -10.86
N GLN A 48 0.16 -2.67 -11.40
CA GLN A 48 1.32 -1.92 -11.89
C GLN A 48 0.94 -1.04 -13.08
N GLN A 49 0.18 -1.56 -14.05
CA GLN A 49 -0.30 -0.77 -15.19
C GLN A 49 -1.20 0.39 -14.74
N LEU A 50 -2.10 0.15 -13.78
CA LEU A 50 -2.97 1.18 -13.23
C LEU A 50 -2.22 2.21 -12.36
N SER A 51 -1.00 1.91 -11.90
CA SER A 51 -0.19 2.85 -11.14
C SER A 51 0.43 3.95 -12.00
N ASP A 52 0.45 3.78 -13.33
CA ASP A 52 0.99 4.79 -14.24
C ASP A 52 0.16 6.09 -14.16
N PRO A 53 0.77 7.23 -13.77
CA PRO A 53 0.08 8.52 -13.73
C PRO A 53 -0.21 9.11 -15.11
N ASN A 54 0.47 8.64 -16.16
CA ASN A 54 0.28 9.12 -17.54
C ASN A 54 -0.85 8.37 -18.26
N LEU A 55 -1.39 7.33 -17.63
CA LEU A 55 -2.46 6.52 -18.18
C LEU A 55 -3.73 7.37 -18.35
N SER A 56 -4.25 7.46 -19.58
CA SER A 56 -5.50 8.16 -19.82
C SER A 56 -6.66 7.47 -19.10
N GLN A 57 -7.76 8.20 -18.88
CA GLN A 57 -8.95 7.60 -18.28
C GLN A 57 -9.50 6.43 -19.10
N GLY A 58 -9.44 6.50 -20.43
CA GLY A 58 -9.91 5.44 -21.32
C GLY A 58 -9.07 4.16 -21.18
N GLU A 59 -7.75 4.29 -21.19
CA GLU A 59 -6.82 3.17 -20.99
C GLU A 59 -6.97 2.55 -19.60
N ARG A 60 -7.15 3.40 -18.57
CA ARG A 60 -7.44 2.95 -17.21
C ARG A 60 -8.70 2.09 -17.15
N GLN A 61 -9.78 2.53 -17.79
CA GLN A 61 -11.02 1.78 -17.84
C GLN A 61 -10.87 0.48 -18.64
N ALA A 62 -10.13 0.49 -19.75
CA ALA A 62 -9.85 -0.72 -20.52
C ALA A 62 -9.14 -1.78 -19.66
N ILE A 63 -8.09 -1.39 -18.93
CA ILE A 63 -7.35 -2.29 -18.03
C ILE A 63 -8.24 -2.80 -16.88
N ILE A 64 -9.09 -1.94 -16.30
CA ILE A 64 -10.04 -2.37 -15.25
C ILE A 64 -11.03 -3.42 -15.79
N GLN A 65 -11.53 -3.23 -17.01
CA GLN A 65 -12.47 -4.16 -17.63
C GLN A 65 -11.80 -5.48 -17.98
N GLU A 66 -10.60 -5.45 -18.54
CA GLU A 66 -9.82 -6.65 -18.82
C GLU A 66 -9.54 -7.44 -17.54
N LYS A 67 -9.10 -6.77 -16.47
CA LYS A 67 -8.91 -7.39 -15.15
C LYS A 67 -10.19 -8.05 -14.65
N LYS A 68 -11.33 -7.36 -14.79
CA LYS A 68 -12.63 -7.88 -14.32
C LYS A 68 -13.06 -9.13 -15.09
N GLU A 69 -12.84 -9.15 -16.40
CA GLU A 69 -13.13 -10.31 -17.24
C GLU A 69 -12.19 -11.48 -16.94
N TYR A 70 -10.89 -11.22 -16.78
CA TYR A 70 -9.93 -12.22 -16.35
C TYR A 70 -10.33 -12.90 -15.04
N ASN A 71 -10.69 -12.13 -14.00
CA ASN A 71 -11.09 -12.69 -12.71
C ASN A 71 -12.47 -13.37 -12.76
N ARG A 72 -13.33 -13.02 -13.71
CA ARG A 72 -14.63 -13.68 -13.90
C ARG A 72 -14.50 -15.03 -14.58
N ASN A 73 -13.54 -15.16 -15.50
CA ASN A 73 -13.35 -16.35 -16.32
C ASN A 73 -12.29 -17.32 -15.75
N ARG A 74 -11.84 -17.09 -14.52
CA ARG A 74 -10.84 -17.90 -13.80
C ARG A 74 -11.47 -18.77 -12.72
#